data_AF-A0A4R0G4M2-F1
#
_entry.id   AF-A0A4R0G4M2-F1
#
_cell.length_a   1.000
_cell.length_b   1.000
_cell.length_c   1.000
_cell.angle_alpha   90.00
_cell.angle_beta   90.00
_cell.angle_gamma   90.00
#
_symmetry.space_group_name_H-M   'P 1'
#
loop_
_entity.id
_entity.type
_entity.pdbx_description
1 polymer ?
#
loop_
_entity_poly.entity_id
_entity_poly.type
_entity_poly.pdbx_seq_one_letter_code
_entity_poly.pdbx_strand_id
1 'polypeptide(L)'
;MNPPLSRTNAEAHLYLDLHACSCGSTRFPRHSAVVALADGDLASRYTGACEGCGEEREFLFRLPPTPDGTGGGFRYGGDEPSQLLDPGEWLLVSDAYAGSVPTESGGEAGQQAQAALARAVAALDEVVKFIPAGADTVPAGAFLSDRGRQLHQREPGRFRRDRLAAVRAAYAGLLSPPG
;
A
#
# COMPACT_ATOMS: atom_id res chain seq x y z
N MET A 1 -12.25 -8.96 -18.58
CA MET A 1 -11.80 -9.07 -17.18
C MET A 1 -12.20 -7.81 -16.46
N ASN A 2 -12.58 -7.90 -15.19
CA ASN A 2 -12.96 -6.74 -14.41
C ASN A 2 -11.71 -6.18 -13.70
N PRO A 3 -11.17 -5.00 -14.06
CA PRO A 3 -9.97 -4.47 -13.42
C PRO A 3 -10.26 -4.17 -11.94
N PRO A 4 -9.29 -4.40 -11.03
CA PRO A 4 -9.49 -4.14 -9.62
C PRO A 4 -9.59 -2.62 -9.36
N LEU A 5 -10.28 -2.26 -8.28
CA LEU A 5 -10.44 -0.87 -7.87
C LEU A 5 -9.13 -0.35 -7.25
N SER A 6 -8.64 0.78 -7.76
CA SER A 6 -7.67 1.60 -7.04
C SER A 6 -8.42 2.70 -6.31
N ARG A 7 -8.34 2.72 -4.98
CA ARG A 7 -9.11 3.67 -4.15
C ARG A 7 -8.49 5.06 -4.21
N THR A 8 -7.16 5.14 -4.36
CA THR A 8 -6.44 6.40 -4.58
C THR A 8 -5.25 6.25 -5.53
N ASN A 9 -4.76 7.37 -6.05
CA ASN A 9 -3.53 7.40 -6.85
C ASN A 9 -2.30 6.89 -6.06
N ALA A 10 -2.24 7.13 -4.75
CA ALA A 10 -1.14 6.65 -3.90
C ALA A 10 -1.12 5.12 -3.83
N GLU A 11 -2.28 4.48 -3.71
CA GLU A 11 -2.40 3.03 -3.76
C GLU A 11 -2.02 2.47 -5.14
N ALA A 12 -2.51 3.07 -6.24
CA ALA A 12 -2.12 2.66 -7.59
C ALA A 12 -0.60 2.70 -7.74
N HIS A 13 0.03 3.82 -7.40
CA HIS A 13 1.48 3.98 -7.54
C HIS A 13 2.27 3.00 -6.68
N LEU A 14 1.82 2.75 -5.44
CA LEU A 14 2.44 1.73 -4.60
C LEU A 14 2.33 0.34 -5.22
N TYR A 15 1.19 -0.03 -5.80
CA TYR A 15 1.04 -1.29 -6.52
C TYR A 15 2.06 -1.39 -7.67
N LEU A 16 2.21 -0.34 -8.47
CA LEU A 16 3.20 -0.28 -9.55
C LEU A 16 4.65 -0.44 -9.06
N ASP A 17 4.98 0.13 -7.90
CA ASP A 17 6.29 0.05 -7.27
C ASP A 17 6.61 -1.35 -6.73
N LEU A 18 5.59 -2.13 -6.39
CA LEU A 18 5.76 -3.47 -5.81
C LEU A 18 5.72 -4.61 -6.84
N HIS A 19 5.12 -4.38 -8.01
CA HIS A 19 4.95 -5.39 -9.04
C HIS A 19 6.07 -5.28 -10.08
N ALA A 20 7.13 -6.07 -9.88
CA ALA A 20 8.25 -6.12 -10.80
C ALA A 20 7.86 -6.68 -12.18
N CYS A 21 8.57 -6.22 -13.21
CA CYS A 21 8.63 -6.90 -14.50
C CYS A 21 9.24 -8.30 -14.34
N SER A 22 9.07 -9.18 -15.33
CA SER A 22 9.68 -10.51 -15.36
C SER A 22 11.20 -10.49 -15.23
N CYS A 23 11.85 -9.39 -15.63
CA CYS A 23 13.29 -9.16 -15.44
C CYS A 23 13.69 -8.74 -14.02
N GLY A 24 12.72 -8.51 -13.13
CA GLY A 24 12.93 -8.08 -11.74
C GLY A 24 12.92 -6.56 -11.51
N SER A 25 13.00 -5.73 -12.56
CA SER A 25 12.91 -4.27 -12.41
C SER A 25 11.48 -3.81 -12.13
N THR A 26 11.31 -2.86 -11.20
CA THR A 26 10.04 -2.18 -10.94
C THR A 26 9.92 -0.84 -11.67
N ARG A 27 11.00 -0.34 -12.28
CA ARG A 27 11.06 0.98 -12.91
C ARG A 27 10.58 0.97 -14.36
N PHE A 28 9.81 2.01 -14.71
CA PHE A 28 9.29 2.30 -16.04
C PHE A 28 8.72 3.74 -16.05
N PRO A 29 8.73 4.45 -17.18
CA PRO A 29 8.03 5.72 -17.30
C PRO A 29 6.52 5.47 -17.18
N ARG A 30 5.85 6.20 -16.28
CA ARG A 30 4.42 6.03 -16.00
C ARG A 30 3.60 6.99 -16.85
N HIS A 31 3.28 6.62 -18.08
CA HIS A 31 2.29 7.36 -18.86
C HIS A 31 0.89 7.00 -18.36
N SER A 32 0.15 7.99 -17.87
CA SER A 32 -1.19 7.79 -17.33
C SER A 32 -2.27 8.36 -18.24
N ALA A 33 -3.39 7.64 -18.36
CA ALA A 33 -4.59 8.08 -19.07
C ALA A 33 -5.84 7.57 -18.35
N VAL A 34 -6.91 8.37 -18.37
CA VAL A 34 -8.24 7.90 -17.96
C VAL A 34 -8.94 7.31 -19.19
N VAL A 35 -9.46 6.09 -19.06
CA VAL A 35 -10.15 5.35 -20.13
C VAL A 35 -11.53 4.89 -19.67
N ALA A 36 -12.47 4.77 -20.61
CA ALA A 36 -13.77 4.17 -20.36
C ALA A 36 -13.67 2.64 -20.45
N LEU A 37 -14.30 1.95 -19.52
CA LEU A 37 -14.50 0.51 -19.50
C LEU A 37 -15.77 0.13 -20.27
N ALA A 38 -15.90 -1.15 -20.63
CA ALA A 38 -17.03 -1.66 -21.41
C ALA A 38 -18.38 -1.58 -20.66
N ASP A 39 -18.35 -1.49 -19.34
CA ASP A 39 -19.51 -1.31 -18.46
C ASP A 39 -19.86 0.16 -18.21
N GLY A 40 -19.11 1.09 -18.80
CA GLY A 40 -19.30 2.53 -18.66
C GLY A 40 -18.52 3.18 -17.52
N ASP A 41 -17.85 2.40 -16.67
CA ASP A 41 -17.00 2.94 -15.60
C ASP A 41 -15.70 3.54 -16.16
N LEU A 42 -15.04 4.38 -15.35
CA LEU A 42 -13.73 4.93 -15.69
C LEU A 42 -12.61 4.13 -15.03
N ALA A 43 -11.46 4.07 -15.70
CA ALA A 43 -10.25 3.44 -15.20
C ALA A 43 -9.02 4.30 -15.47
N SER A 44 -8.05 4.24 -14.55
CA SER A 44 -6.70 4.73 -14.78
C SER A 44 -5.89 3.65 -15.46
N ARG A 45 -5.37 3.95 -16.64
CA ARG A 45 -4.40 3.14 -17.37
C ARG A 45 -3.01 3.72 -17.20
N TYR A 46 -2.05 2.88 -16.83
CA TYR A 46 -0.63 3.21 -16.75
C TYR A 46 0.14 2.34 -17.74
N THR A 47 0.92 2.97 -18.62
CA THR A 47 1.74 2.29 -19.62
C THR A 47 3.18 2.78 -19.66
N GLY A 48 4.10 1.91 -20.04
CA GLY A 48 5.46 2.28 -20.44
C GLY A 48 6.44 1.11 -20.44
N ALA A 49 7.52 1.26 -21.21
CA ALA A 49 8.58 0.26 -21.33
C ALA A 49 9.37 0.09 -20.02
N CYS A 50 9.60 -1.15 -19.61
CA CYS A 50 10.44 -1.46 -18.46
C CYS A 50 11.87 -0.93 -18.68
N GLU A 51 12.41 -0.18 -17.71
CA GLU A 51 13.79 0.35 -17.82
C GLU A 51 14.87 -0.73 -17.81
N GLY A 52 14.54 -1.96 -17.36
CA GLY A 52 15.48 -3.07 -17.29
C GLY A 52 15.59 -3.87 -18.60
N CYS A 53 14.46 -4.18 -19.24
CA CYS A 53 14.43 -5.07 -20.41
C CYS A 53 13.69 -4.49 -21.63
N GLY A 54 13.09 -3.31 -21.52
CA GLY A 54 12.31 -2.67 -22.60
C GLY A 54 10.90 -3.23 -22.81
N GLU A 55 10.48 -4.27 -22.08
CA GLU A 55 9.14 -4.86 -22.22
C GLU A 55 8.05 -3.83 -21.88
N GLU A 56 7.03 -3.73 -22.71
CA GLU A 56 5.89 -2.83 -22.45
C GLU A 56 5.09 -3.32 -21.25
N ARG A 57 4.89 -2.42 -20.27
CA ARG A 57 4.09 -2.70 -19.08
C ARG A 57 2.80 -1.94 -19.17
N GLU A 58 1.69 -2.61 -18.86
CA GLU A 58 0.36 -2.00 -18.77
C GLU A 58 -0.31 -2.42 -17.46
N PHE A 59 -0.91 -1.44 -16.78
CA PHE A 59 -1.74 -1.65 -15.61
C PHE A 59 -3.04 -0.87 -15.76
N LEU A 60 -4.16 -1.48 -15.40
CA LEU A 60 -5.48 -0.89 -15.50
C LEU A 60 -6.20 -1.04 -14.16
N PHE A 61 -6.62 0.08 -13.57
CA PHE A 61 -7.35 0.10 -12.32
C PHE A 61 -8.64 0.88 -12.47
N ARG A 62 -9.77 0.32 -12.02
CA ARG A 62 -11.02 1.07 -11.96
C ARG A 62 -10.85 2.26 -11.00
N LEU A 63 -11.45 3.39 -11.37
CA LEU A 63 -11.53 4.58 -10.52
C LEU A 63 -12.73 4.49 -9.58
N PRO A 64 -12.65 5.04 -8.36
CA PRO A 64 -13.81 5.10 -7.48
C PRO A 64 -14.84 6.06 -8.09
N PRO A 65 -16.15 5.80 -7.89
CA PRO A 65 -17.21 6.65 -8.43
C PRO A 65 -17.19 8.07 -7.82
N THR A 66 -16.66 8.21 -6.61
CA THR A 66 -16.41 9.49 -5.95
C THR A 66 -14.95 9.51 -5.48
N PRO A 67 -14.20 10.59 -5.72
CA PRO A 67 -12.87 10.74 -5.13
C PRO A 67 -12.97 10.74 -3.61
N ASP A 68 -12.06 10.02 -2.94
CA ASP A 68 -11.97 10.07 -1.47
C ASP A 68 -11.71 11.51 -1.00
N GLY A 69 -12.42 11.93 0.05
CA GLY A 69 -12.27 13.24 0.65
C GLY A 69 -10.91 13.41 1.35
N THR A 70 -10.39 14.65 1.36
CA THR A 70 -9.16 15.01 2.07
C THR A 70 -9.39 15.02 3.59
N GLY A 71 -9.38 13.85 4.21
CA GLY A 71 -9.19 13.71 5.66
C GLY A 71 -7.74 14.05 6.06
N GLY A 72 -7.51 14.49 7.30
CA GLY A 72 -6.18 14.90 7.76
C GLY A 72 -5.15 13.75 7.77
N GLY A 73 -3.95 14.01 7.24
CA GLY A 73 -2.83 13.06 7.19
C GLY A 73 -2.70 12.28 5.88
N PHE A 74 -1.60 11.53 5.71
CA PHE A 74 -1.37 10.68 4.54
C PHE A 74 -2.16 9.37 4.65
N ARG A 75 -2.85 8.97 3.57
CA ARG A 75 -3.58 7.70 3.45
C ARG A 75 -3.27 7.04 2.11
N TYR A 76 -3.25 5.70 2.08
CA TYR A 76 -3.15 4.94 0.83
C TYR A 76 -4.50 4.67 0.20
N GLY A 77 -5.51 4.27 0.96
CA GLY A 77 -6.84 3.94 0.44
C GLY A 77 -7.99 4.63 1.17
N GLY A 78 -9.19 4.32 0.69
CA GLY A 78 -10.47 4.65 1.33
C GLY A 78 -10.74 3.79 2.57
N ASP A 79 -12.00 3.69 2.98
CA ASP A 79 -12.36 2.99 4.23
C ASP A 79 -12.46 1.47 4.06
N GLU A 80 -12.81 1.01 2.86
CA GLU A 80 -12.87 -0.40 2.50
C GLU A 80 -11.47 -1.03 2.37
N PRO A 81 -11.30 -2.35 2.53
CA PRO A 81 -10.03 -3.03 2.28
C PRO A 81 -9.52 -2.89 0.84
N SER A 82 -8.21 -3.07 0.64
CA SER A 82 -7.59 -2.99 -0.68
C SER A 82 -8.01 -4.15 -1.59
N GLN A 83 -8.22 -3.85 -2.87
CA GLN A 83 -8.31 -4.85 -3.93
C GLN A 83 -6.98 -5.05 -4.67
N LEU A 84 -6.01 -4.15 -4.45
CA LEU A 84 -4.72 -4.17 -5.15
C LEU A 84 -3.66 -4.93 -4.35
N LEU A 85 -3.59 -4.69 -3.04
CA LEU A 85 -2.55 -5.22 -2.17
C LEU A 85 -3.17 -6.03 -1.04
N ASP A 86 -2.65 -7.24 -0.83
CA ASP A 86 -3.08 -8.09 0.27
C ASP A 86 -2.52 -7.62 1.63
N PRO A 87 -3.02 -8.15 2.76
CA PRO A 87 -2.58 -7.73 4.10
C PRO A 87 -1.08 -7.95 4.36
N GLY A 88 -0.50 -9.01 3.80
CA GLY A 88 0.93 -9.30 3.92
C GLY A 88 1.78 -8.32 3.10
N GLU A 89 1.32 -7.92 1.93
CA GLU A 89 1.97 -6.88 1.12
C GLU A 89 1.97 -5.54 1.83
N TRP A 90 0.84 -5.15 2.43
CA TRP A 90 0.75 -3.94 3.26
C TRP A 90 1.70 -3.98 4.46
N LEU A 91 1.80 -5.13 5.13
CA LEU A 91 2.71 -5.26 6.27
C LEU A 91 4.19 -5.14 5.84
N LEU A 92 4.55 -5.70 4.68
CA LEU A 92 5.90 -5.53 4.11
C LEU A 92 6.18 -4.07 3.74
N VAL A 93 5.20 -3.33 3.24
CA VAL A 93 5.31 -1.89 2.97
C VAL A 93 5.56 -1.12 4.27
N SER A 94 4.81 -1.44 5.33
CA SER A 94 5.04 -0.85 6.65
C SER A 94 6.48 -1.11 7.13
N ASP A 95 6.94 -2.36 7.08
CA ASP A 95 8.28 -2.74 7.49
C ASP A 95 9.37 -2.01 6.70
N ALA A 96 9.19 -1.90 5.38
CA ALA A 96 10.14 -1.22 4.51
C ALA A 96 10.28 0.27 4.86
N TYR A 97 9.17 0.97 5.08
CA TYR A 97 9.20 2.38 5.47
C TYR A 97 9.76 2.57 6.87
N ALA A 98 9.35 1.76 7.85
CA ALA A 98 9.88 1.82 9.21
C ALA A 98 11.40 1.54 9.25
N GLY A 99 11.87 0.59 8.44
CA GLY A 99 13.29 0.28 8.29
C GLY A 99 14.11 1.35 7.56
N SER A 100 13.46 2.25 6.82
CA SER A 100 14.11 3.36 6.09
C SER A 100 14.24 4.65 6.90
N VAL A 101 13.73 4.69 8.13
CA VAL A 101 13.78 5.88 8.99
C VAL A 101 15.25 6.21 9.28
N PRO A 102 15.74 7.41 8.91
CA PRO A 102 17.10 7.83 9.23
C PRO A 102 17.34 7.80 10.75
N THR A 103 18.54 7.39 11.15
CA THR A 103 18.95 7.42 12.57
C THR A 103 19.28 8.84 13.05
N GLU A 104 19.59 9.74 12.12
CA GLU A 104 19.87 11.15 12.41
C GLU A 104 18.57 11.94 12.56
N SER A 105 18.53 12.80 13.57
CA SER A 105 17.39 13.66 13.85
C SER A 105 17.66 15.11 13.45
N GLY A 106 16.69 15.74 12.78
CA GLY A 106 16.70 17.17 12.47
C GLY A 106 16.81 17.49 10.98
N GLY A 107 16.50 18.75 10.61
CA GLY A 107 16.58 19.21 9.22
C GLY A 107 15.78 18.34 8.23
N GLU A 108 16.36 18.09 7.06
CA GLU A 108 15.77 17.24 6.02
C GLU A 108 15.63 15.77 6.47
N ALA A 109 16.59 15.25 7.23
CA ALA A 109 16.54 13.89 7.77
C ALA A 109 15.33 13.69 8.70
N GLY A 110 15.03 14.70 9.53
CA GLY A 110 13.83 14.71 10.38
C GLY A 110 12.53 14.70 9.57
N GLN A 111 12.46 15.46 8.48
CA GLN A 111 11.29 15.46 7.59
C GLN A 111 11.13 14.12 6.87
N GLN A 112 12.23 13.52 6.42
CA GLN A 112 12.24 12.21 5.80
C GLN A 112 11.81 11.11 6.78
N ALA A 113 12.30 11.17 8.03
CA ALA A 113 11.88 10.28 9.10
C ALA A 113 10.37 10.36 9.35
N GLN A 114 9.83 11.58 9.49
CA GLN A 114 8.38 11.80 9.66
C GLN A 114 7.59 11.25 8.47
N ALA A 115 8.04 11.52 7.24
CA ALA A 115 7.35 11.07 6.04
C ALA A 115 7.40 9.54 5.87
N ALA A 116 8.48 8.88 6.30
CA ALA A 116 8.60 7.43 6.31
C ALA A 116 7.67 6.81 7.37
N LEU A 117 7.69 7.31 8.59
CA LEU A 117 6.80 6.85 9.67
C LEU A 117 5.32 7.05 9.34
N ALA A 118 4.94 8.18 8.75
CA ALA A 118 3.57 8.43 8.31
C ALA A 118 3.09 7.39 7.27
N ARG A 119 3.96 7.00 6.34
CA ARG A 119 3.67 5.94 5.36
C ARG A 119 3.60 4.56 6.01
N ALA A 120 4.46 4.27 6.99
CA ALA A 120 4.41 3.01 7.73
C ALA A 120 3.10 2.87 8.52
N VAL A 121 2.68 3.92 9.24
CA VAL A 121 1.40 3.97 9.95
C VAL A 121 0.23 3.79 8.99
N ALA A 122 0.22 4.51 7.86
CA ALA A 122 -0.82 4.39 6.86
C ALA A 122 -0.90 2.97 6.27
N ALA A 123 0.23 2.29 6.08
CA ALA A 123 0.25 0.90 5.63
C ALA A 123 -0.32 -0.07 6.68
N LEU A 124 -0.03 0.12 7.97
CA LEU A 124 -0.66 -0.65 9.05
C LEU A 124 -2.17 -0.43 9.12
N ASP A 125 -2.62 0.81 8.88
CA ASP A 125 -4.05 1.13 8.79
C ASP A 125 -4.73 0.35 7.66
N GLU A 126 -4.07 0.11 6.53
CA GLU A 126 -4.60 -0.76 5.47
C GLU A 126 -4.69 -2.23 5.91
N VAL A 127 -3.70 -2.76 6.65
CA VAL A 127 -3.76 -4.16 7.16
C VAL A 127 -4.98 -4.36 8.06
N VAL A 128 -5.25 -3.42 8.96
CA VAL A 128 -6.34 -3.52 9.95
C VAL A 128 -7.72 -3.61 9.29
N LYS A 129 -7.92 -2.99 8.12
CA LYS A 129 -9.19 -3.04 7.38
C LYS A 129 -9.58 -4.46 6.97
N PHE A 130 -8.60 -5.35 6.79
CA PHE A 130 -8.87 -6.76 6.47
C PHE A 130 -9.34 -7.61 7.65
N ILE A 131 -9.38 -7.06 8.87
CA ILE A 131 -9.87 -7.78 10.04
C ILE A 131 -11.38 -7.54 10.17
N PRO A 132 -12.24 -8.56 9.98
CA PRO A 132 -13.68 -8.40 10.12
C PRO A 132 -14.10 -7.85 11.49
N ALA A 133 -15.26 -7.21 11.52
CA ALA A 133 -15.87 -6.76 12.78
C ALA A 133 -16.03 -7.95 13.75
N GLY A 134 -15.58 -7.77 14.99
CA GLY A 134 -15.61 -8.82 16.03
C GLY A 134 -14.52 -9.89 15.91
N ALA A 135 -13.66 -9.83 14.89
CA ALA A 135 -12.50 -10.72 14.77
C ALA A 135 -11.22 -10.08 15.33
N ASP A 136 -10.31 -10.94 15.76
CA ASP A 136 -9.02 -10.54 16.35
C ASP A 136 -7.82 -10.70 15.40
N THR A 137 -8.02 -11.26 14.21
CA THR A 137 -6.94 -11.51 13.26
C THR A 137 -7.43 -11.42 11.82
N VAL A 138 -6.52 -11.07 10.92
CA VAL A 138 -6.78 -11.14 9.47
C VAL A 138 -7.09 -12.59 9.08
N PRO A 139 -8.20 -12.86 8.35
CA PRO A 139 -8.52 -14.19 7.87
C PRO A 139 -7.48 -14.71 6.86
N ALA A 140 -7.15 -16.00 6.92
CA ALA A 140 -6.17 -16.61 6.00
C ALA A 140 -6.56 -16.46 4.52
N GLY A 141 -7.86 -16.37 4.20
CA GLY A 141 -8.35 -16.17 2.84
C GLY A 141 -8.06 -14.78 2.26
N ALA A 142 -7.64 -13.81 3.08
CA ALA A 142 -7.31 -12.46 2.61
C ALA A 142 -5.91 -12.37 1.96
N PHE A 143 -5.05 -13.39 2.12
CA PHE A 143 -3.68 -13.39 1.59
C PHE A 143 -3.64 -13.97 0.17
N LEU A 144 -3.67 -13.07 -0.82
CA LEU A 144 -3.82 -13.42 -2.23
C LEU A 144 -2.49 -13.53 -2.99
N SER A 145 -1.46 -12.82 -2.55
CA SER A 145 -0.11 -12.88 -3.12
C SER A 145 0.71 -14.02 -2.50
N ASP A 146 1.68 -14.54 -3.24
CA ASP A 146 2.61 -15.56 -2.71
C ASP A 146 3.41 -15.02 -1.53
N ARG A 147 3.92 -13.79 -1.62
CA ARG A 147 4.68 -13.14 -0.55
C ARG A 147 3.86 -12.93 0.71
N GLY A 148 2.59 -12.53 0.56
CA GLY A 148 1.67 -12.34 1.68
C GLY A 148 1.34 -13.67 2.36
N ARG A 149 1.06 -14.72 1.58
CA ARG A 149 0.85 -16.08 2.11
C ARG A 149 2.06 -16.60 2.87
N GLN A 150 3.26 -16.46 2.30
CA GLN A 150 4.50 -16.92 2.93
C GLN A 150 4.76 -16.17 4.24
N LEU A 151 4.56 -14.85 4.27
CA LEU A 151 4.71 -14.06 5.49
C LEU A 151 3.72 -14.50 6.57
N HIS A 152 2.44 -14.68 6.21
CA HIS A 152 1.42 -15.17 7.15
C HIS A 152 1.74 -16.58 7.68
N GLN A 153 2.23 -17.49 6.83
CA GLN A 153 2.62 -18.83 7.26
C GLN A 153 3.79 -18.81 8.26
N ARG A 154 4.77 -17.93 8.04
CA ARG A 154 5.95 -17.82 8.90
C ARG A 154 5.66 -17.08 10.21
N GLU A 155 4.84 -16.02 10.15
CA GLU A 155 4.66 -15.06 11.24
C GLU A 155 3.16 -14.69 11.44
N PRO A 156 2.24 -15.66 11.65
CA PRO A 156 0.80 -15.40 11.66
C PRO A 156 0.38 -14.42 12.76
N GLY A 157 1.08 -14.44 13.90
CA GLY A 157 0.82 -13.55 15.03
C GLY A 157 0.94 -12.06 14.70
N ARG A 158 1.67 -11.69 13.63
CA ARG A 158 1.81 -10.29 13.16
C ARG A 158 0.54 -9.69 12.60
N PHE A 159 -0.44 -10.52 12.25
CA PHE A 159 -1.71 -10.10 11.68
C PHE A 159 -2.86 -10.07 12.71
N ARG A 160 -2.52 -10.20 13.99
CA ARG A 160 -3.46 -9.97 15.09
C ARG A 160 -3.72 -8.49 15.31
N ARG A 161 -4.98 -8.15 15.59
CA ARG A 161 -5.48 -6.79 15.84
C ARG A 161 -4.70 -6.08 16.93
N ASP A 162 -4.50 -6.74 18.07
CA ASP A 162 -3.81 -6.16 19.21
C ASP A 162 -2.33 -5.85 18.91
N ARG A 163 -1.65 -6.76 18.21
CA ARG A 163 -0.26 -6.56 17.78
C ARG A 163 -0.14 -5.44 16.74
N LEU A 164 -1.01 -5.41 15.73
CA LEU A 164 -1.03 -4.34 14.73
C LEU A 164 -1.29 -2.98 15.39
N ALA A 165 -2.23 -2.91 16.33
CA ALA A 165 -2.51 -1.71 17.10
C ALA A 165 -1.30 -1.24 17.92
N ALA A 166 -0.60 -2.17 18.59
CA ALA A 166 0.60 -1.85 19.37
C ALA A 166 1.74 -1.30 18.50
N VAL A 167 2.03 -1.94 17.35
CA VAL A 167 3.07 -1.47 16.42
C VAL A 167 2.71 -0.11 15.83
N ARG A 168 1.45 0.06 15.42
CA ARG A 168 0.93 1.33 14.90
C ARG A 168 1.08 2.45 15.93
N ALA A 169 0.70 2.19 17.19
CA ALA A 169 0.83 3.16 18.27
C ALA A 169 2.29 3.54 18.53
N ALA A 170 3.22 2.58 18.45
CA ALA A 170 4.65 2.87 18.56
C ALA A 170 5.14 3.81 17.44
N TYR A 171 4.78 3.55 16.18
CA TYR A 171 5.16 4.43 15.07
C TYR A 171 4.50 5.80 15.13
N ALA A 172 3.23 5.87 15.53
CA ALA A 172 2.53 7.15 15.73
C ALA A 172 3.13 7.96 16.89
N GLY A 173 3.60 7.30 17.95
CA GLY A 173 4.31 7.95 19.05
C GLY A 173 5.60 8.63 18.58
N LEU A 174 6.31 8.04 17.62
CA LEU A 174 7.53 8.62 17.02
C LEU A 174 7.23 9.81 16.09
N LEU A 175 5.99 9.99 15.63
CA LEU A 175 5.58 11.15 14.82
C LEU A 175 5.28 12.39 15.67
N SER A 176 4.97 12.21 16.95
CA SER A 176 4.69 13.34 17.85
C SER A 176 6.02 13.88 18.38
N PRO A 177 6.27 15.21 18.32
CA PRO A 177 7.46 15.77 18.95
C PRO A 177 7.43 15.48 20.46
N PRO A 178 8.58 15.23 21.11
CA PRO A 178 8.62 15.32 22.57
C PRO A 178 8.18 16.73 22.96
N GLY A 179 7.20 16.81 23.87
CA GLY A 179 6.73 18.07 24.43
C GLY A 179 7.80 18.78 25.26
#